data_AF-A0A959B2K3-F1
#
_entry.id   AF-A0A959B2K3-F1
#
_cell.length_a   1.000
_cell.length_b   1.000
_cell.length_c   1.000
_cell.angle_alpha   90.00
_cell.angle_beta   90.00
_cell.angle_gamma   90.00
#
_symmetry.space_group_name_H-M   'P 1'
#
loop_
_entity.id
_entity.type
_entity.pdbx_description
1 polymer ?
#
loop_
_entity_poly.entity_id
_entity_poly.type
_entity_poly.pdbx_seq_one_letter_code
_entity_poly.pdbx_strand_id
1 'polypeptide(L)'
;MQRNWSIKLLYNPNIDRFISGHGMKIHDIRIQPFLGSDIRWEHTDDGWVISLYPGMYHSGPAEESILHALSLINRRFNPWFEETPAEEFNRLTKKFLDERRVVYPEVRDDYSRDIVAIDEAICSAFDFYYLLTRGYLNGHEAQGLVDYRSRNFISTRGTVEFLAAMAVLKLMGYNLSEMNDFIIRNKWYDLFHALDRIENCLGNNKVVHSDSIFVFDKLLPHLKEQSFFDTIAVLKRNAIGERDLSEIDFDITISYASEDREVVYPITRGLLSEGLVVCFDEYMQPEWWGKELHKHLTDVYRNRARFCLMIISADYARKLWPTVEKEAAAGRAVRDNLDYILPLRLDDTAVPGLPQSLVYIDIRYRTIEQICDLILKRVRFLK
;
A
#
# COMPACT_ATOMS: atom_id res chain seq x y z
N MET A 1 -11.47 -0.35 25.24
CA MET A 1 -11.93 -1.63 25.84
C MET A 1 -11.47 -2.78 24.95
N GLN A 2 -10.40 -3.49 25.31
CA GLN A 2 -10.02 -4.74 24.67
C GLN A 2 -11.08 -5.79 25.01
N ARG A 3 -11.84 -6.27 24.02
CA ARG A 3 -12.66 -7.48 24.18
C ARG A 3 -11.75 -8.67 23.87
N ASN A 4 -11.36 -9.42 24.89
CA ASN A 4 -10.78 -10.74 24.71
C ASN A 4 -11.91 -11.68 24.27
N TRP A 5 -11.93 -12.04 23.00
CA TRP A 5 -12.82 -13.08 22.48
C TRP A 5 -12.23 -14.43 22.87
N SER A 6 -12.67 -14.99 24.00
CA SER A 6 -12.33 -16.35 24.38
C SER A 6 -12.94 -17.34 23.38
N ILE A 7 -12.22 -18.44 23.08
CA ILE A 7 -12.57 -19.60 22.23
C ILE A 7 -14.07 -20.01 22.24
N LYS A 8 -14.80 -19.74 23.33
CA LYS A 8 -16.23 -20.04 23.49
C LYS A 8 -17.21 -19.36 22.51
N LEU A 9 -16.79 -18.41 21.67
CA LEU A 9 -17.69 -17.64 20.80
C LEU A 9 -17.67 -18.05 19.30
N LEU A 10 -16.90 -19.06 18.90
CA LEU A 10 -16.75 -19.51 17.50
C LEU A 10 -16.98 -21.02 17.42
N TYR A 11 -18.22 -21.47 17.48
CA TYR A 11 -18.52 -22.90 17.30
C TYR A 11 -18.67 -23.22 15.81
N ASN A 12 -17.53 -23.37 15.13
CA ASN A 12 -17.49 -23.91 13.77
C ASN A 12 -16.95 -25.36 13.81
N PRO A 13 -17.77 -26.37 13.50
CA PRO A 13 -17.36 -27.78 13.59
C PRO A 13 -16.22 -28.12 12.62
N ASN A 14 -16.02 -27.36 11.54
CA ASN A 14 -14.90 -27.57 10.62
C ASN A 14 -13.57 -27.15 11.23
N ILE A 15 -13.54 -26.16 12.14
CA ILE A 15 -12.33 -25.77 12.89
C ILE A 15 -11.90 -26.92 13.80
N ASP A 16 -12.82 -27.46 14.60
CA ASP A 16 -12.55 -28.60 15.48
C ASP A 16 -12.11 -29.84 14.69
N ARG A 17 -12.78 -30.11 13.56
CA ARG A 17 -12.43 -31.19 12.64
C ARG A 17 -11.03 -31.01 12.09
N PHE A 18 -10.65 -29.79 11.70
CA PHE A 18 -9.32 -29.50 11.15
C PHE A 18 -8.23 -29.72 12.21
N ILE A 19 -8.41 -29.13 13.40
CA ILE A 19 -7.46 -29.22 14.52
C ILE A 19 -7.25 -30.69 14.91
N SER A 20 -8.34 -31.43 15.12
CA SER A 20 -8.30 -32.83 15.54
C SER A 20 -7.72 -33.72 14.45
N GLY A 21 -8.11 -33.50 13.18
CA GLY A 21 -7.65 -34.29 12.04
C GLY A 21 -6.16 -34.15 11.75
N HIS A 22 -5.54 -33.03 12.13
CA HIS A 22 -4.11 -32.77 11.95
C HIS A 22 -3.30 -32.83 13.26
N GLY A 23 -3.92 -33.19 14.39
CA GLY A 23 -3.24 -33.29 15.68
C GLY A 23 -2.65 -31.97 16.17
N MET A 24 -3.26 -30.84 15.82
CA MET A 24 -2.73 -29.52 16.18
C MET A 24 -3.02 -29.19 17.65
N LYS A 25 -2.01 -28.76 18.41
CA LYS A 25 -2.19 -28.23 19.77
C LYS A 25 -2.36 -26.71 19.71
N ILE A 26 -3.59 -26.23 19.81
CA ILE A 26 -3.89 -24.78 19.84
C ILE A 26 -3.99 -24.31 21.29
N HIS A 27 -3.13 -23.38 21.69
CA HIS A 27 -3.14 -22.76 23.01
C HIS A 27 -4.18 -21.63 23.10
N ASP A 28 -4.21 -20.74 22.10
CA ASP A 28 -5.07 -19.55 22.12
C ASP A 28 -5.39 -19.05 20.70
N ILE A 29 -6.58 -18.47 20.52
CA ILE A 29 -6.99 -17.76 19.29
C ILE A 29 -7.49 -16.38 19.69
N ARG A 30 -6.73 -15.35 19.33
CA ARG A 30 -6.98 -13.95 19.67
C ARG A 30 -7.56 -13.23 18.47
N ILE A 31 -8.59 -12.45 18.69
CA ILE A 31 -9.14 -11.54 17.67
C ILE A 31 -8.97 -10.12 18.18
N GLN A 32 -8.11 -9.34 17.55
CA GLN A 32 -7.78 -7.98 17.99
C GLN A 32 -7.84 -7.00 16.81
N PRO A 33 -8.34 -5.77 16.99
CA PRO A 33 -8.23 -4.76 15.92
C PRO A 33 -6.78 -4.30 15.80
N PHE A 34 -6.14 -4.51 14.64
CA PHE A 34 -4.80 -4.02 14.33
C PHE A 34 -4.68 -3.60 12.87
N LEU A 35 -3.76 -2.66 12.59
CA LEU A 35 -3.43 -2.18 11.25
C LEU A 35 -2.20 -2.93 10.73
N GLY A 36 -2.37 -3.91 9.84
CA GLY A 36 -1.28 -4.30 8.94
C GLY A 36 -1.02 -5.80 8.70
N SER A 37 -1.74 -6.72 9.33
CA SER A 37 -1.71 -8.14 8.95
C SER A 37 -3.04 -8.81 9.30
N ASP A 38 -3.59 -9.65 8.42
CA ASP A 38 -4.88 -10.30 8.69
C ASP A 38 -4.75 -11.45 9.71
N ILE A 39 -3.58 -12.12 9.75
CA ILE A 39 -3.30 -13.31 10.56
C ILE A 39 -1.83 -13.32 11.02
N ARG A 40 -1.57 -13.53 12.31
CA ARG A 40 -0.26 -13.84 12.90
C ARG A 40 -0.37 -15.13 13.69
N TRP A 41 0.70 -15.91 13.75
CA TRP A 41 0.76 -17.11 14.58
C TRP A 41 2.14 -17.27 15.20
N GLU A 42 2.21 -17.91 16.36
CA GLU A 42 3.44 -18.22 17.09
C GLU A 42 3.31 -19.56 17.82
N HIS A 43 4.41 -20.30 17.95
CA HIS A 43 4.45 -21.53 18.72
C HIS A 43 4.98 -21.26 20.13
N THR A 44 4.23 -21.67 21.14
CA THR A 44 4.62 -21.61 22.56
C THR A 44 4.80 -23.02 23.10
N ASP A 45 5.35 -23.17 24.31
CA ASP A 45 5.44 -24.48 25.00
C ASP A 45 4.05 -25.12 25.19
N ASP A 46 3.02 -24.29 25.33
CA ASP A 46 1.65 -24.71 25.51
C ASP A 46 0.90 -24.97 24.19
N GLY A 47 1.48 -24.65 23.04
CA GLY A 47 0.91 -24.84 21.70
C GLY A 47 0.86 -23.57 20.85
N TRP A 48 0.13 -23.62 19.74
CA TRP A 48 -0.01 -22.50 18.81
C TRP A 48 -0.89 -21.39 19.36
N VAL A 49 -0.44 -20.15 19.24
CA VAL A 49 -1.24 -18.95 19.45
C VAL A 49 -1.49 -18.31 18.10
N ILE A 50 -2.76 -18.16 17.72
CA ILE A 50 -3.17 -17.52 16.48
C ILE A 50 -3.79 -16.17 16.83
N SER A 51 -3.34 -15.10 16.19
CA SER A 51 -3.90 -13.76 16.34
C SER A 51 -4.46 -13.30 15.00
N LEU A 52 -5.78 -13.14 14.93
CA LEU A 52 -6.48 -12.56 13.80
C LEU A 52 -6.68 -11.08 14.02
N TYR A 53 -6.49 -10.30 12.97
CA TYR A 53 -6.77 -8.87 13.00
C TYR A 53 -7.80 -8.50 11.95
N PRO A 54 -9.11 -8.66 12.26
CA PRO A 54 -10.14 -8.19 11.36
C PRO A 54 -9.98 -6.68 11.17
N GLY A 55 -10.16 -6.22 9.93
CA GLY A 55 -10.19 -4.80 9.61
C GLY A 55 -11.26 -4.07 10.42
N MET A 56 -11.30 -2.73 10.35
CA MET A 56 -12.23 -1.90 11.14
C MET A 56 -13.72 -2.25 10.98
N TYR A 57 -14.09 -3.08 9.99
CA TYR A 57 -15.43 -3.58 9.79
C TYR A 57 -15.71 -4.77 10.72
N HIS A 58 -16.61 -4.57 11.68
CA HIS A 58 -16.96 -5.50 12.77
C HIS A 58 -17.73 -6.77 12.32
N SER A 59 -17.60 -7.17 11.04
CA SER A 59 -18.39 -8.23 10.40
C SER A 59 -17.61 -8.88 9.24
N GLY A 60 -16.42 -9.41 9.53
CA GLY A 60 -15.63 -10.20 8.59
C GLY A 60 -15.77 -11.71 8.82
N PRO A 61 -15.35 -12.55 7.84
CA PRO A 61 -15.42 -14.01 7.90
C PRO A 61 -14.35 -14.55 8.88
N ALA A 62 -14.61 -14.41 10.18
CA ALA A 62 -13.64 -14.74 11.23
C ALA A 62 -13.31 -16.24 11.24
N GLU A 63 -14.31 -17.11 11.07
CA GLU A 63 -14.15 -18.56 11.11
C GLU A 63 -13.35 -19.07 9.90
N GLU A 64 -13.65 -18.54 8.72
CA GLU A 64 -12.95 -18.85 7.48
C GLU A 64 -11.50 -18.37 7.55
N SER A 65 -11.27 -17.22 8.19
CA SER A 65 -9.93 -16.69 8.44
C SER A 65 -9.14 -17.57 9.42
N ILE A 66 -9.79 -18.16 10.43
CA ILE A 66 -9.17 -19.16 11.32
C ILE A 66 -8.81 -20.43 10.53
N LEU A 67 -9.74 -20.96 9.73
CA LEU A 67 -9.49 -22.13 8.91
C LEU A 67 -8.31 -21.91 7.94
N HIS A 68 -8.25 -20.73 7.34
CA HIS A 68 -7.11 -20.34 6.50
C HIS A 68 -5.80 -20.27 7.29
N ALA A 69 -5.80 -19.69 8.50
CA ALA A 69 -4.63 -19.68 9.38
C ALA A 69 -4.15 -21.10 9.72
N LEU A 70 -5.07 -21.98 10.09
CA LEU A 70 -4.78 -23.38 10.44
C LEU A 70 -4.21 -24.14 9.25
N SER A 71 -4.76 -23.94 8.04
CA SER A 71 -4.21 -24.50 6.81
C SER A 71 -2.77 -24.06 6.58
N LEU A 72 -2.51 -22.76 6.67
CA LEU A 72 -1.17 -22.20 6.46
C LEU A 72 -0.17 -22.78 7.48
N ILE A 73 -0.54 -22.88 8.76
CA ILE A 73 0.31 -23.50 9.79
C ILE A 73 0.57 -24.97 9.44
N ASN A 74 -0.48 -25.73 9.12
CA ASN A 74 -0.36 -27.15 8.78
C ASN A 74 0.54 -27.37 7.57
N ARG A 75 0.43 -26.54 6.53
CA ARG A 75 1.27 -26.58 5.32
C ARG A 75 2.77 -26.51 5.65
N ARG A 76 3.17 -25.70 6.62
CA ARG A 76 4.58 -25.55 7.03
C ARG A 76 5.20 -26.85 7.52
N PHE A 77 4.38 -27.79 8.02
CA PHE A 77 4.82 -29.09 8.52
C PHE A 77 4.46 -30.24 7.58
N ASN A 78 3.37 -30.10 6.83
CA ASN A 78 2.80 -31.10 5.95
C ASN A 78 2.48 -30.47 4.59
N PRO A 79 3.49 -30.11 3.77
CA PRO A 79 3.25 -29.49 2.48
C PRO A 79 2.52 -30.45 1.52
N TRP A 80 1.55 -29.94 0.76
CA TRP A 80 0.79 -30.69 -0.25
C TRP A 80 1.02 -30.20 -1.69
N PHE A 81 2.00 -29.32 -1.88
CA PHE A 81 2.49 -28.88 -3.18
C PHE A 81 4.00 -28.61 -3.09
N GLU A 82 4.66 -28.52 -4.23
CA GLU A 82 6.08 -28.20 -4.27
C GLU A 82 6.30 -26.70 -4.13
N GLU A 83 7.10 -26.27 -3.15
CA GLU A 83 7.53 -24.87 -3.01
C GLU A 83 9.06 -24.75 -3.00
N THR A 84 9.57 -23.58 -3.37
CA THR A 84 11.00 -23.30 -3.19
C THR A 84 11.32 -23.30 -1.69
N PRO A 85 12.29 -24.11 -1.22
CA PRO A 85 12.64 -24.15 0.20
C PRO A 85 13.00 -22.76 0.73
N ALA A 86 12.58 -22.43 1.95
CA ALA A 86 12.72 -21.08 2.52
C ALA A 86 14.16 -20.53 2.49
N GLU A 87 15.17 -21.37 2.78
CA GLU A 87 16.58 -20.98 2.71
C GLU A 87 17.01 -20.59 1.28
N GLU A 88 16.60 -21.40 0.30
CA GLU A 88 16.90 -21.15 -1.11
C GLU A 88 16.13 -19.94 -1.63
N PHE A 89 14.87 -19.78 -1.23
CA PHE A 89 14.05 -18.63 -1.57
C PHE A 89 14.71 -17.34 -1.10
N ASN A 90 15.10 -17.26 0.18
CA ASN A 90 15.79 -16.11 0.75
C ASN A 90 17.11 -15.79 0.03
N ARG A 91 17.86 -16.83 -0.33
CA ARG A 91 19.12 -16.69 -1.09
C ARG A 91 18.86 -16.10 -2.49
N LEU A 92 17.85 -16.59 -3.19
CA LEU A 92 17.46 -16.10 -4.52
C LEU A 92 16.91 -14.68 -4.47
N THR A 93 16.11 -14.34 -3.45
CA THR A 93 15.59 -12.98 -3.24
C THR A 93 16.74 -12.00 -3.00
N LYS A 94 17.71 -12.37 -2.15
CA LYS A 94 18.92 -11.56 -1.93
C LYS A 94 19.67 -11.32 -3.25
N LYS A 95 19.90 -12.38 -4.02
CA LYS A 95 20.58 -12.30 -5.32
C LYS A 95 19.83 -11.40 -6.31
N PHE A 96 18.51 -11.54 -6.39
CA PHE A 96 17.66 -10.70 -7.25
C PHE A 96 17.77 -9.21 -6.90
N LEU A 97 17.73 -8.87 -5.61
CA LEU A 97 17.87 -7.48 -5.14
C LEU A 97 19.28 -6.92 -5.40
N ASP A 98 20.31 -7.76 -5.32
CA ASP A 98 21.70 -7.40 -5.69
C ASP A 98 21.81 -7.07 -7.19
N GLU A 99 21.25 -7.93 -8.05
CA GLU A 99 21.24 -7.73 -9.51
C GLU A 99 20.47 -6.46 -9.91
N ARG A 100 19.42 -6.12 -9.15
CA ARG A 100 18.66 -4.88 -9.28
C ARG A 100 19.27 -3.69 -8.57
N ARG A 101 20.52 -3.75 -8.11
CA ARG A 101 21.24 -2.60 -7.52
C ARG A 101 20.38 -1.79 -6.53
N VAL A 102 19.57 -2.45 -5.71
CA VAL A 102 18.79 -1.77 -4.66
C VAL A 102 19.78 -1.40 -3.56
N VAL A 103 20.21 -0.14 -3.57
CA VAL A 103 21.40 0.30 -2.81
C VAL A 103 21.06 0.60 -1.34
N TYR A 104 19.83 0.96 -1.04
CA TYR A 104 19.44 1.39 0.30
C TYR A 104 18.94 0.20 1.13
N PRO A 105 19.55 -0.07 2.30
CA PRO A 105 19.23 -1.24 3.12
C PRO A 105 17.76 -1.36 3.51
N GLU A 106 17.09 -0.27 3.86
CA GLU A 106 15.69 -0.31 4.33
C GLU A 106 14.68 -0.63 3.24
N VAL A 107 15.03 -0.29 2.01
CA VAL A 107 14.17 -0.44 0.82
C VAL A 107 14.34 -1.84 0.30
N ARG A 108 15.58 -2.31 0.33
CA ARG A 108 15.91 -3.71 0.19
C ARG A 108 15.14 -4.58 1.19
N ASP A 109 15.05 -4.16 2.46
CA ASP A 109 14.30 -4.88 3.49
C ASP A 109 12.78 -4.81 3.27
N ASP A 110 12.24 -3.67 2.83
CA ASP A 110 10.83 -3.53 2.42
C ASP A 110 10.51 -4.48 1.25
N TYR A 111 11.33 -4.49 0.20
CA TYR A 111 11.13 -5.37 -0.96
C TYR A 111 11.30 -6.84 -0.62
N SER A 112 12.29 -7.18 0.18
CA SER A 112 12.47 -8.55 0.65
C SER A 112 11.21 -9.02 1.38
N ARG A 113 10.64 -8.18 2.25
CA ARG A 113 9.37 -8.46 2.94
C ARG A 113 8.21 -8.57 1.97
N ASP A 114 8.10 -7.69 0.98
CA ASP A 114 7.03 -7.75 -0.03
C ASP A 114 7.11 -9.02 -0.89
N ILE A 115 8.31 -9.40 -1.33
CA ILE A 115 8.53 -10.63 -2.12
C ILE A 115 8.15 -11.87 -1.30
N VAL A 116 8.55 -11.93 -0.02
CA VAL A 116 8.15 -13.01 0.89
C VAL A 116 6.64 -13.01 1.12
N ALA A 117 6.02 -11.84 1.29
CA ALA A 117 4.59 -11.74 1.50
C ALA A 117 3.78 -12.13 0.26
N ILE A 118 4.28 -11.82 -0.94
CA ILE A 118 3.73 -12.27 -2.22
C ILE A 118 3.83 -13.79 -2.32
N ASP A 119 4.99 -14.36 -1.99
CA ASP A 119 5.18 -15.81 -2.01
C ASP A 119 4.19 -16.54 -1.09
N GLU A 120 4.06 -16.07 0.15
CA GLU A 120 3.07 -16.59 1.09
C GLU A 120 1.64 -16.46 0.56
N ALA A 121 1.32 -15.34 -0.12
CA ALA A 121 0.00 -15.11 -0.69
C ALA A 121 -0.28 -15.96 -1.93
N ILE A 122 0.70 -16.23 -2.79
CA ILE A 122 0.55 -17.20 -3.90
C ILE A 122 0.29 -18.58 -3.33
N CYS A 123 1.09 -18.99 -2.33
CA CYS A 123 0.92 -20.26 -1.64
C CYS A 123 -0.46 -20.39 -0.97
N SER A 124 -1.04 -19.28 -0.51
CA SER A 124 -2.39 -19.26 0.09
C SER A 124 -3.48 -19.75 -0.87
N ALA A 125 -3.27 -19.70 -2.19
CA ALA A 125 -4.17 -20.30 -3.17
C ALA A 125 -4.32 -21.82 -2.93
N PHE A 126 -3.23 -22.50 -2.58
CA PHE A 126 -3.24 -23.94 -2.29
C PHE A 126 -3.88 -24.26 -0.95
N ASP A 127 -3.69 -23.39 0.05
CA ASP A 127 -4.38 -23.46 1.33
C ASP A 127 -5.89 -23.38 1.13
N PHE A 128 -6.33 -22.39 0.34
CA PHE A 128 -7.73 -22.18 0.03
C PHE A 128 -8.34 -23.32 -0.81
N TYR A 129 -7.61 -23.79 -1.82
CA TYR A 129 -8.00 -24.95 -2.62
C TYR A 129 -8.13 -26.22 -1.76
N TYR A 130 -7.19 -26.44 -0.84
CA TYR A 130 -7.23 -27.57 0.11
C TYR A 130 -8.48 -27.51 1.00
N LEU A 131 -8.76 -26.34 1.58
CA LEU A 131 -9.92 -26.15 2.44
C LEU A 131 -11.25 -26.40 1.72
N LEU A 132 -11.38 -25.93 0.48
CA LEU A 132 -12.57 -26.15 -0.35
C LEU A 132 -12.73 -27.62 -0.75
N THR A 133 -11.69 -28.23 -1.31
CA THR A 133 -11.77 -29.61 -1.83
C THR A 133 -11.92 -30.66 -0.74
N ARG A 134 -11.48 -30.38 0.49
CA ARG A 134 -11.68 -31.23 1.66
C ARG A 134 -12.95 -30.90 2.45
N GLY A 135 -13.75 -29.95 1.96
CA GLY A 135 -15.03 -29.56 2.56
C GLY A 135 -14.90 -28.92 3.93
N TYR A 136 -13.79 -28.25 4.22
CA TYR A 136 -13.66 -27.37 5.39
C TYR A 136 -14.30 -26.00 5.13
N LEU A 137 -14.29 -25.56 3.87
CA LEU A 137 -15.03 -24.41 3.37
C LEU A 137 -15.99 -24.85 2.27
N ASN A 138 -17.12 -24.16 2.14
CA ASN A 138 -18.00 -24.24 0.98
C ASN A 138 -17.83 -23.01 0.06
N GLY A 139 -18.45 -23.06 -1.13
CA GLY A 139 -18.35 -21.99 -2.12
C GLY A 139 -18.78 -20.61 -1.66
N HIS A 140 -19.83 -20.54 -0.84
CA HIS A 140 -20.34 -19.28 -0.32
C HIS A 140 -19.40 -18.68 0.73
N GLU A 141 -18.88 -19.49 1.65
CA GLU A 141 -17.85 -19.07 2.62
C GLU A 141 -16.58 -18.59 1.92
N ALA A 142 -16.17 -19.32 0.88
CA ALA A 142 -15.06 -18.94 0.02
C ALA A 142 -15.27 -17.59 -0.67
N GLN A 143 -16.45 -17.38 -1.27
CA GLN A 143 -16.80 -16.10 -1.89
C GLN A 143 -16.84 -14.95 -0.87
N GLY A 144 -17.34 -15.21 0.34
CA GLY A 144 -17.32 -14.25 1.45
C GLY A 144 -15.90 -13.82 1.84
N LEU A 145 -14.93 -14.74 1.82
CA LEU A 145 -13.52 -14.41 2.04
C LEU A 145 -12.95 -13.53 0.92
N VAL A 146 -13.32 -13.80 -0.33
CA VAL A 146 -12.91 -12.97 -1.49
C VAL A 146 -13.49 -11.57 -1.40
N ASP A 147 -14.78 -11.45 -1.07
CA ASP A 147 -15.47 -10.18 -0.91
C ASP A 147 -14.91 -9.37 0.27
N TYR A 148 -14.54 -10.05 1.36
CA TYR A 148 -13.88 -9.41 2.48
C TYR A 148 -12.50 -8.86 2.08
N ARG A 149 -11.69 -9.66 1.37
CA ARG A 149 -10.38 -9.23 0.88
C ARG A 149 -10.48 -8.11 -0.15
N SER A 150 -11.48 -8.15 -1.01
CA SER A 150 -11.72 -7.12 -2.03
C SER A 150 -12.15 -5.77 -1.45
N ARG A 151 -12.59 -5.73 -0.19
CA ARG A 151 -12.90 -4.48 0.53
C ARG A 151 -11.70 -3.96 1.33
N ASN A 152 -10.65 -4.75 1.47
CA ASN A 152 -9.46 -4.47 2.27
C ASN A 152 -8.16 -4.49 1.43
N PHE A 153 -8.22 -4.03 0.16
CA PHE A 153 -7.06 -3.82 -0.75
C PHE A 153 -6.07 -2.75 -0.23
N ILE A 154 -5.37 -3.02 0.87
CA ILE A 154 -4.49 -2.02 1.52
C ILE A 154 -3.01 -2.42 1.43
N SER A 155 -2.71 -3.68 1.04
CA SER A 155 -1.33 -4.21 0.95
C SER A 155 -1.12 -5.07 -0.29
N THR A 156 0.15 -5.16 -0.74
CA THR A 156 0.57 -6.06 -1.84
C THR A 156 0.16 -7.50 -1.57
N ARG A 157 0.34 -7.97 -0.33
CA ARG A 157 -0.10 -9.28 0.14
C ARG A 157 -1.61 -9.46 -0.04
N GLY A 158 -2.42 -8.53 0.45
CA GLY A 158 -3.89 -8.62 0.35
C GLY A 158 -4.38 -8.65 -1.10
N THR A 159 -3.73 -7.89 -1.99
CA THR A 159 -4.00 -7.96 -3.43
C THR A 159 -3.72 -9.36 -4.00
N VAL A 160 -2.57 -9.96 -3.67
CA VAL A 160 -2.24 -11.31 -4.14
C VAL A 160 -3.17 -12.37 -3.51
N GLU A 161 -3.54 -12.24 -2.24
CA GLU A 161 -4.48 -13.15 -1.58
C GLU A 161 -5.90 -13.06 -2.18
N PHE A 162 -6.31 -11.89 -2.65
CA PHE A 162 -7.53 -11.71 -3.44
C PHE A 162 -7.45 -12.46 -4.78
N LEU A 163 -6.34 -12.28 -5.52
CA LEU A 163 -6.13 -12.99 -6.79
C LEU A 163 -6.01 -14.51 -6.60
N ALA A 164 -5.36 -14.95 -5.52
CA ALA A 164 -5.24 -16.35 -5.15
C ALA A 164 -6.61 -17.00 -4.95
N ALA A 165 -7.49 -16.33 -4.21
CA ALA A 165 -8.84 -16.83 -3.99
C ALA A 165 -9.69 -16.81 -5.27
N MET A 166 -9.55 -15.78 -6.12
CA MET A 166 -10.17 -15.76 -7.45
C MET A 166 -9.71 -16.93 -8.32
N ALA A 167 -8.41 -17.21 -8.37
CA ALA A 167 -7.84 -18.31 -9.16
C ALA A 167 -8.47 -19.66 -8.77
N VAL A 168 -8.61 -19.91 -7.47
CA VAL A 168 -9.23 -21.12 -6.93
C VAL A 168 -10.72 -21.20 -7.27
N LEU A 169 -11.48 -20.11 -7.08
CA LEU A 169 -12.90 -20.10 -7.42
C LEU A 169 -13.13 -20.33 -8.91
N LYS A 170 -12.30 -19.74 -9.78
CA LYS A 170 -12.33 -19.96 -11.23
C LYS A 170 -12.04 -21.42 -11.56
N LEU A 171 -11.02 -22.02 -10.95
CA LEU A 171 -10.66 -23.44 -11.11
C LEU A 171 -11.81 -24.36 -10.68
N MET A 172 -12.57 -23.96 -9.67
CA MET A 172 -13.75 -24.69 -9.18
C MET A 172 -15.04 -24.40 -9.98
N GLY A 173 -14.95 -23.62 -11.06
CA GLY A 173 -16.08 -23.35 -11.96
C GLY A 173 -17.06 -22.28 -11.48
N TYR A 174 -16.70 -21.47 -10.49
CA TYR A 174 -17.53 -20.35 -10.05
C TYR A 174 -17.51 -19.21 -11.07
N ASN A 175 -18.66 -18.53 -11.22
CA ASN A 175 -18.77 -17.37 -12.08
C ASN A 175 -18.18 -16.13 -11.39
N LEU A 176 -17.14 -15.55 -11.99
CA LEU A 176 -16.42 -14.38 -11.47
C LEU A 176 -16.64 -13.11 -12.30
N SER A 177 -17.71 -13.04 -13.10
CA SER A 177 -18.00 -11.89 -13.97
C SER A 177 -18.01 -10.56 -13.22
N GLU A 178 -18.66 -10.47 -12.06
CA GLU A 178 -18.70 -9.24 -11.25
C GLU A 178 -17.30 -8.78 -10.79
N MET A 179 -16.43 -9.72 -10.42
CA MET A 179 -15.06 -9.43 -9.99
C MET A 179 -14.17 -9.04 -11.17
N ASN A 180 -14.32 -9.71 -12.31
CA ASN A 180 -13.64 -9.33 -13.55
C ASN A 180 -14.06 -7.92 -13.99
N ASP A 181 -15.36 -7.61 -13.94
CA ASP A 181 -15.87 -6.29 -14.24
C ASP A 181 -15.33 -5.24 -13.26
N PHE A 182 -15.15 -5.59 -11.98
CA PHE A 182 -14.51 -4.71 -11.01
C PHE A 182 -13.05 -4.39 -11.38
N ILE A 183 -12.24 -5.39 -11.75
CA ILE A 183 -10.86 -5.17 -12.21
C ILE A 183 -10.84 -4.30 -13.48
N ILE A 184 -11.71 -4.60 -14.45
CA ILE A 184 -11.81 -3.88 -15.73
C ILE A 184 -12.24 -2.42 -15.51
N ARG A 185 -13.29 -2.17 -14.71
CA ARG A 185 -13.78 -0.83 -14.40
C ARG A 185 -12.71 0.05 -13.76
N ASN A 186 -11.87 -0.55 -12.91
CA ASN A 186 -10.75 0.14 -12.27
C ASN A 186 -9.47 0.20 -13.13
N LYS A 187 -9.50 -0.37 -14.35
CA LYS A 187 -8.36 -0.42 -15.29
C LYS A 187 -7.12 -1.13 -14.72
N TRP A 188 -7.31 -2.11 -13.85
CA TRP A 188 -6.22 -2.84 -13.19
C TRP A 188 -5.75 -4.05 -14.00
N TYR A 189 -5.38 -3.84 -15.25
CA TYR A 189 -5.11 -4.93 -16.19
C TYR A 189 -3.91 -5.80 -15.80
N ASP A 190 -2.91 -5.25 -15.11
CA ASP A 190 -1.74 -6.01 -14.64
C ASP A 190 -2.11 -7.12 -13.64
N LEU A 191 -3.24 -6.98 -12.93
CA LEU A 191 -3.75 -8.01 -12.03
C LEU A 191 -4.13 -9.29 -12.78
N PHE A 192 -4.55 -9.20 -14.04
CA PHE A 192 -4.83 -10.39 -14.85
C PHE A 192 -3.56 -11.20 -15.12
N HIS A 193 -2.43 -10.56 -15.34
CA HIS A 193 -1.16 -11.27 -15.51
C HIS A 193 -0.71 -11.97 -14.22
N ALA A 194 -0.87 -11.32 -13.07
CA ALA A 194 -0.60 -11.94 -11.78
C ALA A 194 -1.56 -13.11 -11.50
N LEU A 195 -2.84 -12.95 -11.84
CA LEU A 195 -3.85 -14.00 -11.74
C LEU A 195 -3.48 -15.22 -12.60
N ASP A 196 -3.16 -15.02 -13.88
CA ASP A 196 -2.72 -16.08 -14.79
C ASP A 196 -1.49 -16.81 -14.24
N ARG A 197 -0.55 -16.09 -13.62
CA ARG A 197 0.62 -16.69 -12.99
C ARG A 197 0.23 -17.61 -11.83
N ILE A 198 -0.68 -17.17 -10.95
CA ILE A 198 -1.17 -17.98 -9.83
C ILE A 198 -1.93 -19.22 -10.33
N GLU A 199 -2.76 -19.08 -11.37
CA GLU A 199 -3.47 -20.20 -12.00
C GLU A 199 -2.50 -21.26 -12.54
N ASN A 200 -1.39 -20.83 -13.14
CA ASN A 200 -0.33 -21.74 -13.58
C ASN A 200 0.36 -22.46 -12.42
N CYS A 201 0.59 -21.78 -11.28
CA CYS A 201 1.14 -22.44 -10.09
C CYS A 201 0.19 -23.55 -9.61
N LEU A 202 -1.11 -23.25 -9.46
CA LEU A 202 -2.14 -24.22 -9.07
C LEU A 202 -2.17 -25.42 -10.01
N GLY A 203 -2.18 -25.17 -11.32
CA GLY A 203 -2.22 -26.24 -12.34
C GLY A 203 -0.99 -27.14 -12.33
N ASN A 204 0.18 -26.60 -11.99
CA ASN A 204 1.43 -27.37 -11.89
C ASN A 204 1.68 -27.98 -10.50
N ASN A 205 0.77 -27.75 -9.55
CA ASN A 205 0.94 -28.09 -8.14
C ASN A 205 2.28 -27.62 -7.54
N LYS A 206 2.73 -26.43 -7.94
CA LYS A 206 4.09 -25.94 -7.67
C LYS A 206 4.19 -24.42 -7.63
N VAL A 207 4.97 -23.89 -6.69
CA VAL A 207 5.36 -22.48 -6.58
C VAL A 207 6.88 -22.38 -6.59
N VAL A 208 7.44 -21.56 -7.47
CA VAL A 208 8.88 -21.28 -7.49
C VAL A 208 9.17 -19.79 -7.27
N HIS A 209 10.37 -19.47 -6.79
CA HIS A 209 10.79 -18.08 -6.54
C HIS A 209 10.51 -17.13 -7.73
N SER A 210 10.69 -17.60 -8.97
CA SER A 210 10.42 -16.79 -10.16
C SER A 210 8.95 -16.40 -10.34
N ASP A 211 8.00 -17.16 -9.78
CA ASP A 211 6.58 -16.81 -9.80
C ASP A 211 6.33 -15.60 -8.89
N SER A 212 6.90 -15.61 -7.70
CA SER A 212 6.84 -14.50 -6.72
C SER A 212 7.49 -13.23 -7.28
N ILE A 213 8.62 -13.36 -7.97
CA ILE A 213 9.26 -12.23 -8.69
C ILE A 213 8.39 -11.72 -9.85
N PHE A 214 7.77 -12.62 -10.63
CA PHE A 214 6.88 -12.21 -11.72
C PHE A 214 5.69 -11.41 -11.19
N VAL A 215 5.04 -11.88 -10.12
CA VAL A 215 3.92 -11.17 -9.50
C VAL A 215 4.37 -9.84 -8.89
N PHE A 216 5.50 -9.83 -8.20
CA PHE A 216 6.12 -8.61 -7.66
C PHE A 216 6.34 -7.54 -8.74
N ASP A 217 6.91 -7.92 -9.89
CA ASP A 217 7.14 -7.00 -11.01
C ASP A 217 5.86 -6.44 -11.64
N LYS A 218 4.77 -7.21 -11.62
CA LYS A 218 3.46 -6.79 -12.14
C LYS A 218 2.73 -5.87 -11.20
N LEU A 219 2.81 -6.11 -9.89
CA LEU A 219 2.14 -5.31 -8.88
C LEU A 219 2.91 -4.04 -8.52
N LEU A 220 4.22 -4.03 -8.71
CA LEU A 220 5.10 -2.90 -8.43
C LEU A 220 5.90 -2.51 -9.67
N PRO A 221 5.24 -2.06 -10.76
CA PRO A 221 5.91 -1.79 -12.04
C PRO A 221 7.02 -0.72 -11.96
N HIS A 222 7.04 0.11 -10.90
CA HIS A 222 8.06 1.14 -10.67
C HIS A 222 9.42 0.57 -10.24
N LEU A 223 9.54 -0.74 -9.99
CA LEU A 223 10.82 -1.42 -9.79
C LEU A 223 11.71 -1.47 -11.05
N LYS A 224 11.16 -1.12 -12.22
CA LYS A 224 11.97 -0.83 -13.41
C LYS A 224 12.68 0.54 -13.33
N GLU A 225 12.26 1.41 -12.40
CA GLU A 225 12.79 2.76 -12.17
C GLU A 225 13.44 2.80 -10.77
N GLN A 226 14.66 2.28 -10.73
CA GLN A 226 15.56 2.02 -9.60
C GLN A 226 15.83 3.17 -8.58
N SER A 227 15.11 4.30 -8.59
CA SER A 227 15.40 5.46 -7.70
C SER A 227 14.26 5.82 -6.73
N PHE A 228 13.05 5.31 -6.96
CA PHE A 228 11.87 5.90 -6.35
C PHE A 228 11.46 5.28 -5.00
N PHE A 229 11.35 3.96 -4.90
CA PHE A 229 11.03 3.30 -3.62
C PHE A 229 12.13 3.46 -2.57
N ASP A 230 13.35 3.75 -3.02
CA ASP A 230 14.45 4.10 -2.13
C ASP A 230 14.12 5.32 -1.26
N THR A 231 13.29 6.20 -1.81
CA THR A 231 12.81 7.43 -1.17
C THR A 231 11.59 7.18 -0.27
N ILE A 232 10.80 6.13 -0.52
CA ILE A 232 9.54 5.79 0.16
C ILE A 232 9.74 4.96 1.44
N ALA A 233 10.77 4.14 1.55
CA ALA A 233 11.09 3.52 2.83
C ALA A 233 11.62 4.58 3.83
N VAL A 234 12.41 5.55 3.33
CA VAL A 234 12.79 6.75 4.08
C VAL A 234 11.52 7.57 4.40
N LEU A 235 10.63 7.82 3.41
CA LEU A 235 9.16 8.04 3.50
C LEU A 235 8.54 7.69 4.87
N LYS A 236 8.44 6.38 5.11
CA LYS A 236 7.72 5.77 6.23
C LYS A 236 8.34 6.05 7.60
N ARG A 237 9.68 6.20 7.68
CA ARG A 237 10.39 6.30 8.97
C ARG A 237 10.20 7.65 9.68
N ASN A 238 10.16 8.75 8.91
CA ASN A 238 10.06 10.10 9.48
C ASN A 238 8.61 10.54 9.77
N ALA A 239 7.63 9.67 9.53
CA ALA A 239 6.22 9.92 9.83
C ALA A 239 5.80 9.47 11.25
N ILE A 240 6.69 8.84 12.02
CA ILE A 240 6.44 8.37 13.40
C ILE A 240 7.44 9.01 14.40
N GLY A 241 7.73 10.30 14.23
CA GLY A 241 8.54 11.08 15.19
C GLY A 241 8.31 12.58 15.03
N GLU A 242 8.50 13.34 16.11
CA GLU A 242 8.44 14.81 16.10
C GLU A 242 9.41 15.37 15.04
N ARG A 243 8.94 16.32 14.21
CA ARG A 243 9.79 17.00 13.22
C ARG A 243 10.79 17.90 13.93
N ASP A 244 12.08 17.72 13.64
CA ASP A 244 13.11 18.67 14.04
C ASP A 244 12.98 19.95 13.19
N LEU A 245 12.59 21.06 13.83
CA LEU A 245 12.39 22.35 13.17
C LEU A 245 13.69 23.04 12.77
N SER A 246 14.86 22.49 13.16
CA SER A 246 16.18 23.05 12.84
C SER A 246 16.65 22.78 11.40
N GLU A 247 15.96 21.92 10.64
CA GLU A 247 16.28 21.56 9.25
C GLU A 247 15.37 22.21 8.19
N ILE A 248 14.54 23.19 8.59
CA ILE A 248 13.59 23.87 7.70
C ILE A 248 14.24 25.11 7.08
N ASP A 249 14.35 25.12 5.75
CA ASP A 249 14.94 26.24 4.99
C ASP A 249 13.90 27.16 4.34
N PHE A 250 12.66 26.68 4.14
CA PHE A 250 11.61 27.39 3.41
C PHE A 250 10.32 27.48 4.26
N ASP A 251 9.70 28.65 4.26
CA ASP A 251 8.34 28.80 4.79
C ASP A 251 7.32 28.09 3.87
N ILE A 252 7.51 28.16 2.55
CA ILE A 252 6.62 27.55 1.54
C ILE A 252 7.43 26.93 0.40
N THR A 253 6.97 25.77 -0.07
CA THR A 253 7.33 25.23 -1.39
C THR A 253 6.10 25.21 -2.30
N ILE A 254 6.27 25.42 -3.61
CA ILE A 254 5.17 25.51 -4.57
C ILE A 254 5.23 24.36 -5.57
N SER A 255 4.21 23.50 -5.55
CA SER A 255 4.01 22.39 -6.48
C SER A 255 3.05 22.82 -7.60
N TYR A 256 3.52 22.84 -8.84
CA TYR A 256 2.75 23.29 -9.99
C TYR A 256 3.21 22.60 -11.30
N ALA A 257 2.34 22.52 -12.30
CA ALA A 257 2.74 22.09 -13.65
C ALA A 257 3.41 23.27 -14.37
N SER A 258 4.45 23.00 -15.17
CA SER A 258 5.20 24.05 -15.87
C SER A 258 4.33 24.97 -16.74
N GLU A 259 3.20 24.47 -17.22
CA GLU A 259 2.19 25.18 -18.00
C GLU A 259 1.51 26.29 -17.21
N ASP A 260 1.43 26.14 -15.88
CA ASP A 260 0.76 27.07 -14.98
C ASP A 260 1.69 28.20 -14.50
N ARG A 261 2.92 28.27 -15.02
CA ARG A 261 3.96 29.21 -14.56
C ARG A 261 3.52 30.67 -14.54
N GLU A 262 2.77 31.11 -15.54
CA GLU A 262 2.26 32.49 -15.65
C GLU A 262 1.37 32.88 -14.47
N VAL A 263 0.66 31.90 -13.89
CA VAL A 263 -0.18 32.11 -12.71
C VAL A 263 0.64 32.02 -11.42
N VAL A 264 1.61 31.11 -11.37
CA VAL A 264 2.44 30.88 -10.18
C VAL A 264 3.40 32.01 -9.92
N TYR A 265 4.01 32.57 -10.96
CA TYR A 265 5.05 33.59 -10.83
C TYR A 265 4.60 34.83 -10.04
N PRO A 266 3.44 35.46 -10.32
CA PRO A 266 2.93 36.58 -9.52
C PRO A 266 2.68 36.23 -8.04
N ILE A 267 2.17 35.02 -7.76
CA ILE A 267 1.92 34.54 -6.38
C ILE A 267 3.27 34.42 -5.65
N THR A 268 4.25 33.75 -6.25
CA THR A 268 5.60 33.60 -5.70
C THR A 268 6.22 34.97 -5.39
N ARG A 269 6.12 35.93 -6.32
CA ARG A 269 6.63 37.29 -6.13
C ARG A 269 5.97 38.01 -4.96
N GLY A 270 4.65 37.89 -4.81
CA GLY A 270 3.91 38.48 -3.69
C GLY A 270 4.30 37.88 -2.34
N LEU A 271 4.52 36.57 -2.27
CA LEU A 271 4.98 35.90 -1.05
C LEU A 271 6.42 36.31 -0.66
N LEU A 272 7.32 36.41 -1.65
CA LEU A 272 8.70 36.86 -1.46
C LEU A 272 8.76 38.32 -0.97
N SER A 273 7.94 39.23 -1.52
CA SER A 273 7.90 40.64 -1.08
C SER A 273 7.43 40.80 0.37
N GLU A 274 6.68 39.82 0.88
CA GLU A 274 6.15 39.76 2.25
C GLU A 274 7.12 39.06 3.23
N GLY A 275 8.33 38.76 2.76
CA GLY A 275 9.43 38.23 3.57
C GLY A 275 9.36 36.73 3.85
N LEU A 276 8.54 35.97 3.12
CA LEU A 276 8.58 34.50 3.21
C LEU A 276 9.75 33.93 2.42
N VAL A 277 10.36 32.86 2.94
CA VAL A 277 11.36 32.09 2.20
C VAL A 277 10.64 31.05 1.36
N VAL A 278 10.62 31.23 0.03
CA VAL A 278 9.83 30.40 -0.89
C VAL A 278 10.75 29.56 -1.78
N CYS A 279 10.54 28.24 -1.80
CA CYS A 279 11.17 27.36 -2.79
C CYS A 279 10.42 27.44 -4.11
N PHE A 280 11.09 27.91 -5.15
CA PHE A 280 10.59 28.04 -6.52
C PHE A 280 11.69 27.71 -7.53
N ASP A 281 11.33 26.97 -8.57
CA ASP A 281 12.24 26.28 -9.50
C ASP A 281 13.22 27.19 -10.23
N GLU A 282 12.80 28.42 -10.55
CA GLU A 282 13.64 29.40 -11.24
C GLU A 282 14.76 29.98 -10.36
N TYR A 283 14.49 30.16 -9.05
CA TYR A 283 15.45 30.77 -8.13
C TYR A 283 16.50 29.79 -7.60
N MET A 284 16.29 28.50 -7.82
CA MET A 284 17.15 27.44 -7.30
C MET A 284 18.07 26.82 -8.35
N GLN A 285 18.02 27.30 -9.60
CA GLN A 285 18.85 26.81 -10.70
C GLN A 285 20.37 26.76 -10.39
N PRO A 286 20.99 27.76 -9.72
CA PRO A 286 22.41 27.69 -9.37
C PRO A 286 22.75 26.56 -8.38
N GLU A 287 21.83 26.26 -7.47
CA GLU A 287 21.98 25.23 -6.44
C GLU A 287 21.62 23.84 -6.95
N TRP A 288 20.84 23.76 -8.02
CA TRP A 288 20.35 22.53 -8.65
C TRP A 288 21.18 22.10 -9.86
N TRP A 289 22.12 22.93 -10.30
CA TRP A 289 22.99 22.65 -11.43
C TRP A 289 23.82 21.37 -11.20
N GLY A 290 23.58 20.34 -12.02
CA GLY A 290 24.24 19.04 -11.93
C GLY A 290 23.67 18.08 -10.88
N LYS A 291 22.60 18.46 -10.16
CA LYS A 291 21.89 17.59 -9.21
C LYS A 291 20.73 16.86 -9.89
N GLU A 292 20.41 15.68 -9.39
CA GLU A 292 19.25 14.92 -9.85
C GLU A 292 17.96 15.60 -9.36
N LEU A 293 17.24 16.24 -10.28
CA LEU A 293 16.08 17.10 -10.00
C LEU A 293 15.02 16.42 -9.13
N HIS A 294 14.72 15.15 -9.40
CA HIS A 294 13.70 14.39 -8.68
C HIS A 294 14.05 14.17 -7.20
N LYS A 295 15.30 13.81 -6.88
CA LYS A 295 15.75 13.63 -5.48
C LYS A 295 15.70 14.92 -4.69
N HIS A 296 16.02 16.03 -5.35
CA HIS A 296 16.09 17.33 -4.70
C HIS A 296 14.70 17.96 -4.49
N LEU A 297 13.81 17.84 -5.48
CA LEU A 297 12.41 18.23 -5.31
C LEU A 297 11.77 17.47 -4.15
N THR A 298 11.99 16.16 -4.06
CA THR A 298 11.44 15.35 -2.96
C THR A 298 11.99 15.75 -1.59
N ASP A 299 13.27 16.10 -1.48
CA ASP A 299 13.85 16.59 -0.22
C ASP A 299 13.25 17.95 0.21
N VAL A 300 13.10 18.88 -0.74
CA VAL A 300 12.52 20.20 -0.45
C VAL A 300 11.02 20.13 -0.14
N TYR A 301 10.26 19.31 -0.88
CA TYR A 301 8.84 19.07 -0.61
C TYR A 301 8.58 18.34 0.70
N ARG A 302 9.62 17.82 1.37
CA ARG A 302 9.47 16.91 2.51
C ARG A 302 10.08 17.41 3.81
N ASN A 303 11.34 17.84 3.78
CA ASN A 303 12.12 18.12 4.99
C ASN A 303 12.37 19.63 5.15
N ARG A 304 12.52 20.34 4.03
CA ARG A 304 13.04 21.71 4.02
C ARG A 304 11.95 22.78 3.97
N ALA A 305 10.66 22.43 3.80
CA ALA A 305 9.56 23.38 3.72
C ALA A 305 8.48 23.18 4.80
N ARG A 306 7.94 24.29 5.35
CA ARG A 306 6.86 24.24 6.37
C ARG A 306 5.49 23.92 5.80
N PHE A 307 5.19 24.43 4.60
CA PHE A 307 3.93 24.18 3.89
C PHE A 307 4.20 23.89 2.41
N CYS A 308 3.35 23.07 1.81
CA CYS A 308 3.31 22.86 0.37
C CYS A 308 2.07 23.54 -0.22
N LEU A 309 2.28 24.55 -1.05
CA LEU A 309 1.25 25.19 -1.85
C LEU A 309 1.07 24.38 -3.15
N MET A 310 -0.09 23.77 -3.31
CA MET A 310 -0.38 22.91 -4.46
C MET A 310 -1.28 23.66 -5.45
N ILE A 311 -0.80 23.85 -6.68
CA ILE A 311 -1.52 24.55 -7.75
C ILE A 311 -2.16 23.51 -8.68
N ILE A 312 -3.46 23.32 -8.53
CA ILE A 312 -4.23 22.27 -9.20
C ILE A 312 -4.82 22.78 -10.50
N SER A 313 -4.51 22.10 -11.60
CA SER A 313 -5.07 22.31 -12.94
C SER A 313 -5.25 20.98 -13.66
N ALA A 314 -5.86 21.00 -14.83
CA ALA A 314 -5.90 19.87 -15.74
C ALA A 314 -4.49 19.38 -16.13
N ASP A 315 -3.54 20.31 -16.33
CA ASP A 315 -2.15 19.97 -16.66
C ASP A 315 -1.40 19.41 -15.44
N TYR A 316 -1.67 19.94 -14.25
CA TYR A 316 -1.22 19.36 -12.99
C TYR A 316 -1.72 17.93 -12.86
N ALA A 317 -3.03 17.68 -12.98
CA ALA A 317 -3.63 16.35 -12.84
C ALA A 317 -3.17 15.32 -13.89
N ARG A 318 -2.67 15.79 -15.03
CA ARG A 318 -2.28 14.94 -16.17
C ARG A 318 -0.79 14.65 -16.21
N LYS A 319 0.06 15.61 -15.85
CA LYS A 319 1.52 15.51 -15.98
C LYS A 319 2.19 15.29 -14.65
N LEU A 320 1.82 16.11 -13.67
CA LEU A 320 2.47 16.10 -12.38
C LEU A 320 1.76 15.14 -11.43
N TRP A 321 0.43 15.09 -11.40
CA TRP A 321 -0.34 14.22 -10.51
C TRP A 321 -0.19 12.72 -10.78
N PRO A 322 -0.11 12.18 -12.00
CA PRO A 322 0.13 10.74 -12.20
C PRO A 322 1.57 10.37 -11.84
N THR A 323 2.48 11.34 -11.95
CA THR A 323 3.86 11.26 -11.47
C THR A 323 3.89 11.33 -9.94
N VAL A 324 3.09 12.23 -9.32
CA VAL A 324 2.88 12.37 -7.89
C VAL A 324 2.00 11.23 -7.33
N GLU A 325 1.21 10.49 -8.13
CA GLU A 325 0.49 9.28 -7.73
C GLU A 325 1.44 8.10 -7.72
N LYS A 326 2.37 7.99 -8.67
CA LYS A 326 3.52 7.10 -8.48
C LYS A 326 4.28 7.46 -7.20
N GLU A 327 4.34 8.75 -6.83
CA GLU A 327 5.11 9.23 -5.67
C GLU A 327 4.35 9.35 -4.32
N ALA A 328 3.01 9.35 -4.31
CA ALA A 328 2.16 9.64 -3.16
C ALA A 328 0.91 8.73 -3.05
N ALA A 329 0.66 7.81 -3.98
CA ALA A 329 -0.43 6.83 -3.89
C ALA A 329 -0.10 5.66 -2.95
N ALA A 330 0.22 6.00 -1.70
CA ALA A 330 -0.29 5.23 -0.59
C ALA A 330 -0.84 6.16 0.50
N GLY A 331 -1.54 7.23 0.13
CA GLY A 331 -2.74 7.76 0.83
C GLY A 331 -2.68 7.99 2.35
N ARG A 332 -1.49 8.00 2.96
CA ARG A 332 -1.27 8.09 4.42
C ARG A 332 -0.59 9.40 4.80
N ALA A 333 0.37 9.89 4.02
CA ALA A 333 1.00 11.20 4.27
C ALA A 333 0.01 12.38 4.12
N VAL A 334 -0.94 12.30 3.18
CA VAL A 334 -2.01 13.31 3.03
C VAL A 334 -3.11 13.14 4.10
N ARG A 335 -3.35 11.91 4.57
CA ARG A 335 -4.36 11.61 5.61
C ARG A 335 -3.89 12.01 7.01
N ASP A 336 -2.61 11.84 7.30
CA ASP A 336 -2.06 12.00 8.65
C ASP A 336 -1.47 13.40 8.89
N ASN A 337 -1.45 14.30 7.89
CA ASN A 337 -0.99 15.69 8.05
C ASN A 337 -1.69 16.70 7.11
N LEU A 338 -3.03 16.77 7.18
CA LEU A 338 -3.87 17.68 6.38
C LEU A 338 -3.55 19.17 6.57
N ASP A 339 -2.80 19.55 7.62
CA ASP A 339 -2.42 20.94 7.87
C ASP A 339 -1.23 21.44 7.03
N TYR A 340 -0.46 20.52 6.42
CA TYR A 340 0.73 20.82 5.62
C TYR A 340 0.42 21.32 4.19
N ILE A 341 -0.67 20.85 3.59
CA ILE A 341 -0.99 21.10 2.18
C ILE A 341 -1.99 22.26 2.06
N LEU A 342 -1.66 23.24 1.22
CA LEU A 342 -2.50 24.39 0.89
C LEU A 342 -2.94 24.29 -0.58
N PRO A 343 -4.14 23.75 -0.86
CA PRO A 343 -4.55 23.52 -2.24
C PRO A 343 -5.21 24.76 -2.86
N LEU A 344 -4.64 25.26 -3.95
CA LEU A 344 -5.23 26.25 -4.85
C LEU A 344 -5.69 25.55 -6.13
N ARG A 345 -6.88 25.89 -6.64
CA ARG A 345 -7.37 25.34 -7.92
C ARG A 345 -7.50 26.42 -8.98
N LEU A 346 -7.00 26.09 -10.17
CA LEU A 346 -7.07 26.88 -11.41
C LEU A 346 -8.34 26.55 -12.20
N ASP A 347 -8.85 25.33 -12.05
CA ASP A 347 -10.05 24.82 -12.71
C ASP A 347 -10.79 23.81 -11.81
N ASP A 348 -11.80 23.15 -12.37
CA ASP A 348 -12.61 22.15 -11.65
C ASP A 348 -12.04 20.73 -11.75
N THR A 349 -10.75 20.60 -12.07
CA THR A 349 -10.10 19.29 -12.21
C THR A 349 -10.10 18.54 -10.89
N ALA A 350 -10.67 17.34 -10.91
CA ALA A 350 -10.60 16.42 -9.79
C ALA A 350 -9.20 15.79 -9.71
N VAL A 351 -8.67 15.71 -8.49
CA VAL A 351 -7.37 15.11 -8.19
C VAL A 351 -7.61 13.76 -7.51
N PRO A 352 -7.44 12.63 -8.22
CA PRO A 352 -7.72 11.31 -7.65
C PRO A 352 -6.86 11.04 -6.41
N GLY A 353 -7.46 10.61 -5.30
CA GLY A 353 -6.75 10.34 -4.04
C GLY A 353 -6.76 11.46 -2.99
N LEU A 354 -7.23 12.67 -3.33
CA LEU A 354 -7.54 13.70 -2.33
C LEU A 354 -8.95 13.48 -1.73
N PRO A 355 -9.16 13.71 -0.42
CA PRO A 355 -10.48 13.62 0.18
C PRO A 355 -11.48 14.58 -0.48
N GLN A 356 -12.71 14.12 -0.72
CA GLN A 356 -13.79 14.99 -1.19
C GLN A 356 -14.12 16.12 -0.21
N SER A 357 -13.75 15.97 1.07
CA SER A 357 -13.92 16.96 2.13
C SER A 357 -12.78 18.00 2.22
N LEU A 358 -11.75 17.90 1.36
CA LEU A 358 -10.66 18.87 1.36
C LEU A 358 -11.18 20.24 0.89
N VAL A 359 -10.84 21.31 1.62
CA VAL A 359 -11.24 22.67 1.28
C VAL A 359 -10.20 23.28 0.34
N TYR A 360 -10.65 23.70 -0.84
CA TYR A 360 -9.81 24.35 -1.86
C TYR A 360 -10.02 25.86 -1.86
N ILE A 361 -8.96 26.60 -2.19
CA ILE A 361 -9.09 27.99 -2.61
C ILE A 361 -9.19 28.03 -4.13
N ASP A 362 -10.30 28.56 -4.62
CA ASP A 362 -10.50 28.81 -6.04
C ASP A 362 -9.91 30.16 -6.42
N ILE A 363 -8.86 30.15 -7.25
CA ILE A 363 -8.17 31.39 -7.59
C ILE A 363 -8.94 32.22 -8.62
N ARG A 364 -9.88 31.61 -9.36
CA ARG A 364 -10.66 32.30 -10.41
C ARG A 364 -11.53 33.43 -9.86
N TYR A 365 -11.78 33.40 -8.55
CA TYR A 365 -12.61 34.37 -7.83
C TYR A 365 -11.81 35.29 -6.91
N ARG A 366 -10.48 35.33 -7.03
CA ARG A 366 -9.60 36.12 -6.15
C ARG A 366 -8.47 36.79 -6.93
N THR A 367 -8.06 37.97 -6.49
CA THR A 367 -6.84 38.59 -7.00
C THR A 367 -5.60 37.95 -6.40
N ILE A 368 -4.44 38.14 -7.02
CA ILE A 368 -3.16 37.62 -6.52
C ILE A 368 -2.87 38.12 -5.11
N GLU A 369 -3.18 39.40 -4.82
CA GLU A 369 -3.02 40.00 -3.49
C GLU A 369 -3.88 39.27 -2.45
N GLN A 370 -5.13 38.96 -2.79
CA GLN A 370 -6.03 38.22 -1.90
C GLN A 370 -5.55 36.79 -1.66
N ILE A 371 -4.94 36.15 -2.66
CA ILE A 371 -4.33 34.82 -2.53
C ILE A 371 -3.10 34.90 -1.60
N CYS A 372 -2.20 35.86 -1.81
CA CYS A 372 -1.04 36.08 -0.96
C CYS A 372 -1.45 36.34 0.50
N ASP A 373 -2.46 37.19 0.74
CA ASP A 373 -2.98 37.48 2.08
C ASP A 373 -3.49 36.23 2.81
N LEU A 374 -4.20 35.35 2.10
CA LEU A 374 -4.71 34.10 2.67
C LEU A 374 -3.58 33.15 3.06
N ILE A 375 -2.58 33.02 2.19
CA ILE A 375 -1.40 32.20 2.43
C ILE A 375 -0.62 32.75 3.63
N LEU A 376 -0.38 34.07 3.68
CA LEU A 376 0.33 34.72 4.78
C LEU A 376 -0.39 34.54 6.11
N LYS A 377 -1.72 34.69 6.14
CA LYS A 377 -2.52 34.42 7.34
C LYS A 377 -2.33 32.99 7.81
N ARG A 378 -2.33 32.00 6.90
CA ARG A 378 -2.15 30.59 7.25
C ARG A 378 -0.73 30.30 7.78
N VAL A 379 0.31 30.84 7.12
CA VAL A 379 1.71 30.63 7.53
C VAL A 379 2.04 31.34 8.85
N ARG A 380 1.53 32.56 9.04
CA ARG A 380 1.80 33.37 10.25
C ARG A 380 0.96 32.94 11.46
N PHE A 381 -0.20 32.32 11.27
CA PHE A 381 -1.02 31.78 12.36
C PHE A 381 -0.36 30.58 13.09
N LEU A 382 0.60 29.93 12.46
CA LEU A 382 1.32 28.74 12.96
C LEU A 382 2.81 29.01 13.23
N LYS A 383 3.25 30.28 13.21
CA LYS A 383 4.50 30.76 13.85
C LYS A 383 4.18 31.16 15.27
#